data_AF-A0A0K8TEN5-F1
#
_entry.id   AF-A0A0K8TEN5-F1
#
_cell.length_a   1.000
_cell.length_b   1.000
_cell.length_c   1.000
_cell.angle_alpha   90.00
_cell.angle_beta   90.00
_cell.angle_gamma   90.00
#
_symmetry.space_group_name_H-M   'P 1'
#
loop_
_entity.id
_entity.type
_entity.pdbx_description
1 polymer ?
#
loop_
_entity_poly.entity_id
_entity_poly.type
_entity_poly.pdbx_seq_one_letter_code
_entity_poly.pdbx_strand_id
1 'polypeptide(L)'
;RTVHDGNVLPCYVRGDECIYSLNGQYGRNSTFVYLKSNNLGYDEDYKWLLKRGGDVPPAAVAFGQTNLGKPWFVGRAEISGGLYVGKVVPDEGLYVGYRNTEVFLKEYEILVQ
;
A
#
# COMPACT_ATOMS: atom_id res chain seq x y z
N ARG A 1 -5.16 1.18 6.25
CA ARG A 1 -3.93 1.76 6.82
C ARG A 1 -3.93 1.62 8.33
N THR A 2 -2.73 1.58 8.90
CA THR A 2 -2.50 1.66 10.36
C THR A 2 -1.45 2.75 10.66
N VAL A 3 -1.23 3.03 11.94
CA VAL A 3 -0.18 3.92 12.41
C VAL A 3 0.79 3.11 13.28
N HIS A 4 2.09 3.25 13.02
CA HIS A 4 3.15 2.63 13.81
C HIS A 4 4.37 3.54 13.84
N ASP A 5 4.87 3.83 15.05
CA ASP A 5 6.03 4.72 15.28
C ASP A 5 5.93 6.08 14.55
N GLY A 6 4.73 6.66 14.52
CA GLY A 6 4.43 7.93 13.83
C GLY A 6 4.19 7.79 12.32
N ASN A 7 4.48 6.64 11.72
CA ASN A 7 4.31 6.41 10.28
C ASN A 7 2.90 5.93 9.97
N VAL A 8 2.30 6.49 8.93
CA VAL A 8 1.00 6.05 8.40
C VAL A 8 1.24 5.06 7.27
N LEU A 9 0.79 3.82 7.43
CA LEU A 9 1.20 2.69 6.60
C LEU A 9 0.02 2.06 5.85
N PRO A 10 0.11 1.87 4.52
CA PRO A 10 -0.81 0.98 3.81
C PRO A 10 -0.57 -0.48 4.27
N CYS A 11 -1.65 -1.26 4.28
CA CYS A 11 -1.65 -2.64 4.71
C CYS A 11 -2.80 -3.40 4.05
N TYR A 12 -2.68 -4.72 3.97
CA TYR A 12 -3.81 -5.61 3.73
C TYR A 12 -4.31 -6.19 5.06
N VAL A 13 -5.57 -6.63 5.09
CA VAL A 13 -6.21 -7.20 6.28
C VAL A 13 -6.21 -8.72 6.17
N ARG A 14 -5.83 -9.40 7.25
CA ARG A 14 -5.93 -10.86 7.40
C ARG A 14 -6.57 -11.17 8.75
N GLY A 15 -7.82 -11.62 8.73
CA GLY A 15 -8.59 -11.77 9.96
C GLY A 15 -8.90 -10.40 10.57
N ASP A 16 -8.49 -10.19 11.80
CA ASP A 16 -8.62 -8.95 12.58
C ASP A 16 -7.31 -8.13 12.64
N GLU A 17 -6.31 -8.50 11.82
CA GLU A 17 -5.02 -7.83 11.78
C GLU A 17 -4.78 -7.12 10.44
N CYS A 18 -4.30 -5.89 10.50
CA CYS A 18 -3.71 -5.16 9.38
C CYS A 18 -2.21 -5.49 9.33
N ILE A 19 -1.77 -5.96 8.17
CA ILE A 19 -0.42 -6.42 7.91
C ILE A 19 0.33 -5.40 7.07
N TYR A 20 1.38 -4.81 7.64
CA TYR A 20 2.13 -3.71 7.03
C TYR A 20 3.61 -4.02 6.87
N SER A 21 4.29 -3.12 6.15
CA SER A 21 5.71 -3.23 5.80
C SER A 21 6.47 -1.97 6.21
N LEU A 22 7.51 -2.09 7.04
CA LEU A 22 8.32 -0.95 7.48
C LEU A 22 9.78 -1.37 7.68
N ASN A 23 10.72 -0.66 7.05
CA ASN A 23 12.17 -0.83 7.24
C ASN A 23 12.67 -2.29 7.13
N GLY A 24 12.28 -3.01 6.08
CA GLY A 24 12.64 -4.43 5.89
C GLY A 24 11.84 -5.41 6.76
N GLN A 25 10.93 -4.91 7.60
CA GLN A 25 10.16 -5.72 8.52
C GLN A 25 8.69 -5.82 8.15
N TYR A 26 8.15 -6.97 8.50
CA TYR A 26 6.74 -7.29 8.54
C TYR A 26 6.15 -6.89 9.90
N GLY A 27 5.02 -6.20 9.92
CA GLY A 27 4.33 -5.82 11.14
C GLY A 27 2.84 -6.15 11.12
N ARG A 28 2.23 -6.24 12.30
CA ARG A 28 0.80 -6.48 12.50
C ARG A 28 0.22 -5.44 13.45
N ASN A 29 -0.99 -4.99 13.19
CA ASN A 29 -1.74 -4.14 14.10
C ASN A 29 -3.22 -4.49 14.06
N SER A 30 -3.85 -4.68 15.22
CA SER A 30 -5.30 -4.89 15.35
C SER A 30 -6.10 -3.60 15.21
N THR A 31 -5.44 -2.44 15.31
CA THR A 31 -6.07 -1.12 15.13
C THR A 31 -5.70 -0.55 13.76
N PHE A 32 -6.71 -0.42 12.90
CA PHE A 32 -6.56 0.10 11.54
C PHE A 32 -7.86 0.69 11.02
N VAL A 33 -7.75 1.44 9.93
CA VAL A 33 -8.89 1.94 9.15
C VAL A 33 -8.80 1.43 7.71
N TYR A 34 -9.93 1.17 7.07
CA TYR A 34 -9.98 0.73 5.67
C TYR A 34 -10.48 1.85 4.74
N LEU A 35 -10.02 1.82 3.50
CA LEU A 35 -10.57 2.66 2.44
C LEU A 35 -11.87 2.02 1.96
N LYS A 36 -12.93 2.83 1.81
CA LYS A 36 -14.24 2.39 1.30
C LYS A 36 -14.65 3.33 0.18
N SER A 37 -14.98 2.79 -1.00
CA SER A 37 -15.64 3.56 -2.07
C SER A 37 -17.11 3.79 -1.71
N ASN A 38 -17.64 4.95 -2.07
CA ASN A 38 -19.00 5.35 -1.73
C ASN A 38 -20.05 4.83 -2.76
N ASN A 39 -19.62 4.26 -3.90
CA ASN A 39 -20.43 3.53 -4.91
C ASN A 39 -21.93 3.90 -4.95
N LEU A 40 -22.23 5.17 -5.25
CA LEU A 40 -23.59 5.67 -5.52
C LEU A 40 -23.99 5.57 -7.00
N GLY A 41 -23.31 4.73 -7.79
CA GLY A 41 -23.74 4.33 -9.14
C GLY A 41 -23.33 5.27 -10.28
N TYR A 42 -22.60 6.35 -10.01
CA TYR A 42 -22.00 7.20 -11.04
C TYR A 42 -20.54 7.50 -10.66
N ASP A 43 -19.64 6.88 -11.42
CA ASP A 43 -18.19 7.07 -11.50
C ASP A 43 -17.25 6.33 -10.52
N GLU A 44 -16.20 5.80 -11.14
CA GLU A 44 -15.16 4.96 -10.56
C GLU A 44 -14.18 5.79 -9.72
N ASP A 45 -14.44 5.96 -8.42
CA ASP A 45 -13.60 6.77 -7.51
C ASP A 45 -12.12 6.35 -7.48
N TYR A 46 -11.81 5.08 -7.78
CA TYR A 46 -10.46 4.55 -7.69
C TYR A 46 -10.17 3.54 -8.79
N LYS A 47 -8.96 3.62 -9.37
CA LYS A 47 -8.47 2.66 -10.37
C LYS A 47 -7.10 2.12 -9.99
N TRP A 48 -6.77 0.96 -10.53
CA TRP A 48 -5.45 0.33 -10.40
C TRP A 48 -4.71 0.45 -11.73
N LEU A 49 -3.54 1.08 -11.73
CA LEU A 49 -2.70 1.22 -12.92
C LEU A 49 -1.42 0.39 -12.78
N LEU A 50 -1.14 -0.46 -13.76
CA LEU A 50 0.13 -1.19 -13.83
C LEU A 50 1.29 -0.21 -14.02
N LYS A 51 2.29 -0.30 -13.15
CA LYS A 51 3.48 0.55 -13.10
C LYS A 51 4.71 -0.26 -12.75
N ARG A 52 5.88 0.36 -12.95
CA ARG A 52 7.17 -0.27 -12.68
C ARG A 52 8.24 0.70 -12.22
N GLY A 53 9.23 0.18 -11.49
CA GLY A 53 10.46 0.90 -11.14
C GLY A 53 10.24 2.17 -10.32
N GLY A 54 9.19 2.22 -9.50
CA GLY A 54 8.88 3.39 -8.70
C GLY A 54 8.13 4.50 -9.45
N ASP A 55 7.64 4.26 -10.67
CA ASP A 55 6.77 5.21 -11.38
C ASP A 55 5.48 5.46 -10.59
N VAL A 56 5.23 6.74 -10.31
CA VAL A 56 4.07 7.24 -9.57
C VAL A 56 3.36 8.28 -10.44
N PRO A 57 2.18 7.97 -10.99
CA PRO A 57 1.42 8.93 -11.79
C PRO A 57 0.89 10.09 -10.92
N PRO A 58 0.63 11.28 -11.49
CA PRO A 58 0.11 12.43 -10.74
C PRO A 58 -1.19 12.17 -9.97
N ALA A 59 -2.04 11.28 -10.48
CA ALA A 59 -3.30 10.88 -9.87
C ALA A 59 -3.14 9.82 -8.75
N ALA A 60 -1.91 9.44 -8.38
CA ALA A 60 -1.68 8.42 -7.36
C ALA A 60 -2.16 8.89 -5.99
N VAL A 61 -2.89 8.01 -5.30
CA VAL A 61 -3.42 8.30 -3.98
C VAL A 61 -2.29 8.28 -2.95
N ALA A 62 -1.88 9.47 -2.51
CA ALA A 62 -0.96 9.62 -1.38
C ALA A 62 -1.67 9.20 -0.10
N PHE A 63 -1.18 8.15 0.57
CA PHE A 63 -1.94 7.50 1.66
C PHE A 63 -1.23 7.50 3.00
N GLY A 64 0.05 7.82 3.01
CA GLY A 64 0.86 7.98 4.20
C GLY A 64 1.97 9.01 4.01
N GLN A 65 2.55 9.45 5.13
CA GLN A 65 3.80 10.18 5.16
C GLN A 65 4.75 9.45 6.09
N THR A 66 6.02 9.41 5.70
CA THR A 66 7.12 9.14 6.64
C THR A 66 7.14 10.22 7.73
N ASN A 67 7.79 9.94 8.85
CA ASN A 67 8.11 10.96 9.86
C ASN A 67 8.93 12.16 9.30
N LEU A 68 9.47 12.02 8.09
CA LEU A 68 10.23 13.05 7.35
C LEU A 68 9.38 13.76 6.27
N GLY A 69 8.07 13.55 6.23
CA GLY A 69 7.13 14.22 5.32
C GLY A 69 7.11 13.69 3.89
N LYS A 70 7.95 12.70 3.53
CA LYS A 70 7.89 12.07 2.21
C LYS A 70 6.65 11.18 2.08
N PRO A 71 5.85 11.31 1.01
CA PRO A 71 4.65 10.52 0.83
C PRO A 71 4.98 9.07 0.45
N TRP A 72 4.13 8.15 0.91
CA TRP A 72 4.01 6.81 0.35
C TRP A 72 2.68 6.66 -0.38
N PHE A 73 2.68 5.82 -1.40
CA PHE A 73 1.49 5.53 -2.20
C PHE A 73 1.00 4.11 -1.95
N VAL A 74 -0.25 3.83 -2.31
CA VAL A 74 -0.81 2.48 -2.18
C VAL A 74 -0.53 1.71 -3.46
N GLY A 75 0.13 0.57 -3.32
CA GLY A 75 0.27 -0.39 -4.42
C GLY A 75 -0.17 -1.77 -4.02
N ARG A 76 -0.35 -2.64 -5.01
CA ARG A 76 -0.59 -4.06 -4.83
C ARG A 76 0.12 -4.88 -5.90
N ALA A 77 0.39 -6.14 -5.59
CA ALA A 77 0.95 -7.08 -6.55
C ALA A 77 0.60 -8.52 -6.15
N GLU A 78 0.70 -9.41 -7.14
CA GLU A 78 0.54 -10.85 -6.91
C GLU A 78 1.81 -11.43 -6.28
N ILE A 79 1.65 -12.19 -5.19
CA ILE A 79 2.73 -12.93 -4.53
C ILE A 79 2.21 -14.35 -4.26
N SER A 80 2.82 -15.36 -4.87
CA SER A 80 2.42 -16.77 -4.67
C SER A 80 0.92 -17.04 -4.91
N GLY A 81 0.31 -16.41 -5.93
CA GLY A 81 -1.11 -16.59 -6.27
C GLY A 81 -2.10 -15.81 -5.41
N GLY A 82 -1.64 -14.99 -4.45
CA GLY A 82 -2.47 -14.06 -3.71
C GLY A 82 -2.17 -12.61 -4.10
N LEU A 83 -3.16 -11.73 -3.96
CA LEU A 83 -3.01 -10.29 -4.24
C LEU A 83 -2.82 -9.52 -2.93
N TYR A 84 -1.71 -8.80 -2.80
CA TYR A 84 -1.30 -8.17 -1.55
C TYR A 84 -1.05 -6.68 -1.71
N VAL A 85 -1.52 -5.90 -0.73
CA VAL A 85 -1.35 -4.44 -0.68
C VAL A 85 -0.08 -4.08 0.11
N GLY A 86 0.62 -3.06 -0.36
CA GLY A 86 1.82 -2.54 0.28
C GLY A 86 2.03 -1.05 0.02
N LYS A 87 3.22 -0.56 0.39
CA LYS A 87 3.64 0.82 0.15
C LYS A 87 4.45 0.90 -1.14
N VAL A 88 4.12 1.85 -2.01
CA VAL A 88 4.98 2.24 -3.12
C VAL A 88 5.85 3.39 -2.66
N VAL A 89 7.17 3.19 -2.80
CA VAL A 89 8.19 4.20 -2.56
C VAL A 89 8.61 4.74 -3.93
N PRO A 90 8.50 6.07 -4.16
CA PRO A 90 8.93 6.69 -5.42
C PRO A 90 10.37 6.30 -5.79
N ASP A 91 10.62 6.11 -7.08
CA ASP A 91 11.92 5.73 -7.67
C ASP A 91 12.47 4.35 -7.24
N GLU A 92 11.78 3.62 -6.35
CA GLU A 92 12.18 2.29 -5.89
C GLU A 92 11.21 1.21 -6.38
N GLY A 93 9.96 1.23 -5.89
CA GLY A 93 8.95 0.21 -6.19
C GLY A 93 8.01 -0.10 -5.03
N LEU A 94 7.39 -1.27 -5.09
CA LEU A 94 6.41 -1.73 -4.09
C LEU A 94 7.08 -2.59 -3.03
N TYR A 95 6.74 -2.33 -1.76
CA TYR A 95 7.13 -3.11 -0.60
C TYR A 95 5.89 -3.69 0.10
N VAL A 96 5.85 -5.01 0.26
CA VAL A 96 4.72 -5.76 0.84
C VAL A 96 5.18 -6.62 2.01
N GLY A 97 4.50 -6.52 3.15
CA GLY A 97 4.73 -7.46 4.25
C GLY A 97 4.16 -8.84 3.92
N TYR A 98 4.98 -9.87 3.73
CA TYR A 98 4.54 -11.22 3.39
C TYR A 98 5.37 -12.27 4.12
N ARG A 99 4.72 -13.27 4.74
CA ARG A 99 5.36 -14.39 5.46
C ARG A 99 6.52 -13.96 6.39
N ASN A 100 6.27 -12.96 7.25
CA ASN A 100 7.23 -12.42 8.22
C ASN A 100 8.45 -11.70 7.59
N THR A 101 8.40 -11.35 6.31
CA THR A 101 9.42 -10.53 5.64
C THR A 101 8.78 -9.38 4.85
N GLU A 102 9.58 -8.41 4.42
CA GLU A 102 9.20 -7.38 3.45
C GLU A 102 9.66 -7.84 2.06
N VAL A 103 8.72 -8.02 1.14
CA VAL A 103 8.97 -8.39 -0.24
C VAL A 103 9.01 -7.13 -1.09
N PHE A 104 10.07 -6.95 -1.86
CA PHE A 104 10.24 -5.88 -2.82
C PHE A 104 9.86 -6.32 -4.24
N LEU A 105 9.07 -5.50 -4.93
CA LEU A 105 8.56 -5.77 -6.28
C LEU A 105 8.73 -4.53 -7.17
N LYS A 106 9.38 -4.74 -8.32
CA LYS A 106 9.57 -3.69 -9.32
C LYS A 106 8.34 -3.45 -10.19
N GLU A 107 7.46 -4.44 -10.33
CA GLU A 107 6.22 -4.32 -11.09
C GLU A 107 5.04 -4.45 -10.11
N TYR A 108 4.09 -3.54 -10.22
CA TYR A 108 2.97 -3.43 -9.28
C TYR A 108 1.82 -2.64 -9.92
N GLU A 109 0.64 -2.77 -9.35
CA GLU A 109 -0.45 -1.83 -9.62
C GLU A 109 -0.45 -0.74 -8.56
N ILE A 110 -0.61 0.52 -8.97
CA ILE A 110 -0.75 1.67 -8.07
C ILE A 110 -2.20 2.17 -8.06
N LEU A 111 -2.70 2.53 -6.87
CA LEU A 111 -4.04 3.10 -6.71
C LEU A 111 -4.04 4.57 -7.15
N VAL A 112 -4.97 4.93 -8.04
CA VAL A 112 -5.19 6.29 -8.52
C VAL A 112 -6.64 6.74 -8.35
N GLN A 113 -6.86 8.04 -8.30
CA GLN A 113 -8.18 8.71 -8.29
C GLN A 113 -8.19 9.85 -9.29
#